data_AF-A0A5E9PHB4-F1
#
_entry.id   AF-A0A5E9PHB4-F1
#
_cell.length_a   1.000
_cell.length_b   1.000
_cell.length_c   1.000
_cell.angle_alpha   90.00
_cell.angle_beta   90.00
_cell.angle_gamma   90.00
#
_symmetry.space_group_name_H-M   'P 1'
#
loop_
_entity.id
_entity.type
_entity.pdbx_description
1 polymer ?
#
loop_
_entity_poly.entity_id
_entity_poly.type
_entity_poly.pdbx_seq_one_letter_code
_entity_poly.pdbx_strand_id
1 'polypeptide(L)'
;MKLRVFILGLVICTNSMAASHTSFEEEYHSHLEKFYTAQAQRDTFIKKNANKNLTSAQRKKLDSIECTYMQSELQYNEFLIARFKEYKTFMKKSGRELANDKELIKMDIDSLKEEINSPHGKCK
;
A
#
# COMPACT_ATOMS: atom_id res chain seq x y z
N MET A 1 -27.04 -44.80 38.33
CA MET A 1 -25.60 -44.47 38.45
C MET A 1 -24.85 -45.14 37.29
N LYS A 2 -23.91 -44.41 36.66
CA LYS A 2 -22.96 -44.80 35.59
C LYS A 2 -23.42 -44.55 34.14
N LEU A 3 -23.62 -43.27 33.83
CA LEU A 3 -23.47 -42.69 32.50
C LEU A 3 -22.00 -42.84 32.08
N ARG A 4 -21.68 -43.79 31.19
CA ARG A 4 -20.32 -43.97 30.70
C ARG A 4 -20.07 -43.02 29.53
N VAL A 5 -19.24 -42.03 29.85
CA VAL A 5 -18.57 -41.06 29.00
C VAL A 5 -18.03 -41.74 27.73
N PHE A 6 -18.63 -41.41 26.59
CA PHE A 6 -18.11 -41.70 25.25
C PHE A 6 -17.84 -40.36 24.55
N ILE A 7 -16.92 -39.57 25.13
CA ILE A 7 -16.41 -38.34 24.53
C ILE A 7 -14.89 -38.37 24.72
N LEU A 8 -14.20 -39.15 23.89
CA LEU A 8 -12.73 -39.17 23.88
C LEU A 8 -12.18 -39.62 22.51
N GLY A 9 -12.87 -39.26 21.44
CA GLY A 9 -12.38 -39.52 20.09
C GLY A 9 -13.07 -38.62 19.09
N LEU A 10 -12.28 -37.80 18.39
CA LEU A 10 -12.66 -36.95 17.25
C LEU A 10 -13.47 -35.72 17.70
N VAL A 11 -13.00 -34.49 17.61
CA VAL A 11 -11.99 -33.92 16.73
C VAL A 11 -11.34 -32.83 17.55
N ILE A 12 -10.04 -32.98 17.80
CA ILE A 12 -9.19 -31.82 18.06
C ILE A 12 -9.37 -30.99 16.79
N CYS A 13 -10.27 -30.01 16.81
CA CYS A 13 -10.22 -28.90 15.88
C CYS A 13 -8.90 -28.22 16.21
N THR A 14 -7.83 -28.76 15.65
CA THR A 14 -6.65 -27.98 15.39
C THR A 14 -7.20 -26.81 14.60
N ASN A 15 -7.36 -25.68 15.27
CA ASN A 15 -7.19 -24.41 14.61
C ASN A 15 -5.79 -24.50 14.01
N SER A 16 -5.67 -25.13 12.85
CA SER A 16 -4.84 -24.59 11.81
C SER A 16 -5.29 -23.14 11.78
N MET A 17 -4.53 -22.30 12.47
CA MET A 17 -4.24 -20.99 11.93
C MET A 17 -3.82 -21.32 10.50
N ALA A 18 -4.80 -21.31 9.60
CA ALA A 18 -4.56 -21.07 8.21
C ALA A 18 -3.78 -19.77 8.28
N ALA A 19 -2.46 -19.89 8.21
CA ALA A 19 -1.61 -18.77 7.87
C ALA A 19 -2.26 -18.30 6.58
N SER A 20 -3.08 -17.25 6.67
CA SER A 20 -3.73 -16.69 5.50
C SER A 20 -2.58 -16.10 4.73
N HIS A 21 -1.97 -16.92 3.87
CA HIS A 21 -1.18 -16.41 2.78
C HIS A 21 -2.17 -15.57 1.99
N THR A 22 -2.23 -14.28 2.30
CA THR A 22 -2.99 -13.31 1.54
C THR A 22 -2.53 -13.43 0.10
N SER A 23 -3.50 -13.49 -0.81
CA SER A 23 -3.18 -13.58 -2.23
C SER A 23 -2.41 -12.32 -2.67
N PHE A 24 -1.61 -12.45 -3.74
CA PHE A 24 -0.94 -11.28 -4.32
C PHE A 24 -1.97 -10.17 -4.63
N GLU A 25 -3.13 -10.56 -5.13
CA GLU A 25 -4.22 -9.66 -5.52
C GLU A 25 -4.79 -8.88 -4.32
N GLU A 26 -5.00 -9.51 -3.17
CA GLU A 26 -5.46 -8.83 -1.95
C GLU A 26 -4.45 -7.81 -1.45
N GLU A 27 -3.16 -8.18 -1.40
CA GLU A 27 -2.09 -7.26 -0.99
C GLU A 27 -1.92 -6.12 -2.01
N TYR A 28 -1.96 -6.44 -3.30
CA TYR A 28 -1.92 -5.45 -4.39
C TYR A 28 -3.01 -4.41 -4.22
N HIS A 29 -4.26 -4.85 -4.03
CA HIS A 29 -5.39 -3.94 -3.84
C HIS A 29 -5.28 -3.14 -2.55
N SER A 30 -4.79 -3.75 -1.45
CA SER A 30 -4.54 -3.05 -0.19
C SER A 30 -3.51 -1.92 -0.34
N HIS A 31 -2.39 -2.16 -1.02
CA HIS A 31 -1.39 -1.13 -1.28
C HIS A 31 -1.90 -0.05 -2.24
N LEU A 32 -2.61 -0.45 -3.31
CA LEU A 32 -3.20 0.47 -4.28
C LEU A 32 -4.24 1.39 -3.62
N GLU A 33 -5.11 0.85 -2.77
CA GLU A 33 -6.14 1.60 -2.06
C GLU A 33 -5.52 2.63 -1.10
N LYS A 34 -4.47 2.26 -0.36
CA LYS A 34 -3.72 3.19 0.51
C LYS A 34 -3.13 4.34 -0.30
N PHE A 35 -2.47 4.03 -1.42
CA PHE A 35 -1.89 5.02 -2.31
C PHE A 35 -2.94 5.98 -2.88
N TYR A 36 -4.03 5.47 -3.45
CA TYR A 36 -5.09 6.31 -4.00
C TYR A 36 -5.86 7.10 -2.95
N THR A 37 -6.00 6.57 -1.73
CA THR A 37 -6.58 7.33 -0.61
C THR A 37 -5.70 8.52 -0.26
N ALA A 38 -4.38 8.34 -0.17
CA ALA A 38 -3.45 9.43 0.10
C ALA A 38 -3.43 10.46 -1.04
N GLN A 39 -3.46 10.00 -2.29
CA GLN A 39 -3.57 10.86 -3.48
C GLN A 39 -4.87 11.69 -3.45
N ALA A 40 -6.00 11.07 -3.17
CA ALA A 40 -7.28 11.78 -3.09
C ALA A 40 -7.30 12.84 -1.98
N GLN A 41 -6.68 12.56 -0.83
CA GLN A 41 -6.53 13.53 0.26
C GLN A 41 -5.67 14.73 -0.16
N ARG A 42 -4.54 14.47 -0.83
CA ARG A 42 -3.65 15.49 -1.40
C ARG A 42 -4.40 16.37 -2.40
N ASP A 43 -5.03 15.77 -3.38
CA ASP A 43 -5.73 16.50 -4.44
C ASP A 43 -6.91 17.31 -3.89
N THR A 44 -7.62 16.76 -2.90
CA THR A 44 -8.68 17.48 -2.19
C THR A 44 -8.14 18.70 -1.46
N PHE A 45 -7.00 18.58 -0.78
CA PHE A 45 -6.37 19.70 -0.09
C PHE A 45 -5.92 20.77 -1.08
N ILE A 46 -5.22 20.39 -2.15
CA ILE A 46 -4.75 21.30 -3.21
C ILE A 46 -5.93 22.04 -3.82
N LYS A 47 -6.97 21.32 -4.25
CA LYS A 47 -8.18 21.89 -4.86
C LYS A 47 -8.89 22.86 -3.91
N LYS A 48 -9.05 22.51 -2.64
CA LYS A 48 -9.72 23.37 -1.63
C LYS A 48 -8.96 24.68 -1.37
N ASN A 49 -7.63 24.65 -1.53
CA ASN A 49 -6.75 25.79 -1.27
C ASN A 49 -6.19 26.42 -2.55
N ALA A 50 -6.71 26.06 -3.73
CA ALA A 50 -6.33 26.67 -4.99
C ALA A 50 -6.49 28.19 -4.93
N ASN A 51 -5.48 28.91 -5.42
CA ASN A 51 -5.42 30.38 -5.46
C ASN A 51 -5.48 31.06 -4.08
N LYS A 52 -5.24 30.33 -2.98
CA LYS A 52 -5.18 30.90 -1.63
C LYS A 52 -3.75 30.92 -1.12
N ASN A 53 -3.40 31.98 -0.40
CA ASN A 53 -2.18 31.99 0.39
C ASN A 53 -2.34 31.07 1.60
N LEU A 54 -1.53 30.01 1.67
CA LEU A 54 -1.54 29.10 2.79
C LEU A 54 -0.97 29.79 4.04
N THR A 55 -1.70 29.70 5.14
CA THR A 55 -1.15 29.98 6.48
C THR A 55 -0.03 28.99 6.82
N SER A 56 0.79 29.32 7.82
CA SER A 56 1.86 28.40 8.29
C SER A 56 1.31 27.03 8.69
N ALA A 57 0.17 26.98 9.40
CA ALA A 57 -0.49 25.74 9.77
C ALA A 57 -0.96 24.93 8.55
N GLN A 58 -1.49 25.59 7.52
CA GLN A 58 -1.89 24.93 6.29
C GLN A 58 -0.71 24.40 5.48
N ARG A 59 0.44 25.10 5.48
CA ARG A 59 1.66 24.59 4.84
C ARG A 59 2.16 23.32 5.53
N LYS A 60 2.27 23.33 6.86
CA LYS A 60 2.63 22.14 7.63
C LYS A 60 1.69 20.97 7.37
N LYS A 61 0.38 21.24 7.27
CA LYS A 61 -0.61 20.23 6.91
C LYS A 61 -0.40 19.70 5.49
N LEU A 62 -0.11 20.57 4.52
CA LEU A 62 0.21 20.15 3.15
C LEU A 62 1.46 19.28 3.14
N ASP A 63 2.54 19.68 3.81
CA ASP A 63 3.78 18.92 3.88
C ASP A 63 3.54 17.50 4.46
N SER A 64 2.75 17.39 5.52
CA SER A 64 2.34 16.09 6.09
C SER A 64 1.52 15.22 5.12
N ILE A 65 0.63 15.83 4.34
CA ILE A 65 -0.16 15.11 3.32
C ILE A 65 0.73 14.65 2.16
N GLU A 66 1.62 15.52 1.67
CA GLU A 66 2.60 15.17 0.63
C GLU A 66 3.52 14.03 1.10
N CYS A 67 3.98 14.06 2.35
CA CYS A 67 4.78 12.97 2.90
C CYS A 67 4.01 11.64 2.91
N THR A 68 2.76 11.66 3.37
CA THR A 68 1.91 10.45 3.40
C THR A 68 1.69 9.90 2.00
N TYR A 69 1.45 10.79 1.02
CA TYR A 69 1.32 10.43 -0.39
C TYR A 69 2.59 9.74 -0.91
N MET A 70 3.76 10.37 -0.77
CA MET A 70 5.03 9.81 -1.25
C MET A 70 5.37 8.47 -0.58
N GLN A 71 5.14 8.34 0.74
CA GLN A 71 5.38 7.09 1.46
C GLN A 71 4.47 5.96 0.98
N SER A 72 3.18 6.25 0.73
CA SER A 72 2.23 5.26 0.22
C SER A 72 2.56 4.82 -1.21
N GLU A 73 3.02 5.75 -2.06
CA GLU A 73 3.50 5.46 -3.41
C GLU A 73 4.76 4.60 -3.38
N LEU A 74 5.72 4.95 -2.51
CA LEU A 74 6.94 4.18 -2.31
C LEU A 74 6.63 2.73 -1.90
N GLN A 75 5.76 2.55 -0.91
CA GLN A 75 5.36 1.21 -0.44
C GLN A 75 4.66 0.40 -1.53
N TYR A 76 3.81 1.03 -2.33
CA TYR A 76 3.16 0.36 -3.47
C TYR A 76 4.19 -0.06 -4.51
N ASN A 77 5.10 0.83 -4.92
CA ASN A 77 6.12 0.53 -5.92
C ASN A 77 7.11 -0.54 -5.44
N GLU A 78 7.55 -0.48 -4.18
CA GLU A 78 8.42 -1.50 -3.58
C GLU A 78 7.75 -2.87 -3.53
N PHE A 79 6.45 -2.93 -3.23
CA PHE A 79 5.67 -4.17 -3.29
C PHE A 79 5.64 -4.73 -4.73
N LEU A 80 5.38 -3.89 -5.73
CA LEU A 80 5.37 -4.32 -7.13
C LEU A 80 6.73 -4.87 -7.58
N ILE A 81 7.83 -4.25 -7.18
CA ILE A 81 9.19 -4.72 -7.52
C ILE A 81 9.52 -6.03 -6.81
N ALA A 82 9.21 -6.14 -5.51
CA ALA A 82 9.46 -7.35 -4.73
C ALA A 82 8.72 -8.56 -5.29
N ARG A 83 7.50 -8.36 -5.82
CA ARG A 83 6.62 -9.40 -6.36
C ARG A 83 6.37 -9.25 -7.86
N PHE A 84 7.36 -8.74 -8.61
CA PHE A 84 7.18 -8.32 -10.01
C PHE A 84 6.68 -9.44 -10.95
N LYS A 85 7.07 -10.70 -10.70
CA LYS A 85 6.60 -11.85 -11.49
C LYS A 85 5.10 -12.09 -11.29
N GLU A 86 4.62 -11.98 -10.06
CA GLU A 86 3.19 -12.09 -9.73
C GLU A 86 2.42 -10.91 -10.30
N TYR A 87 2.94 -9.69 -10.16
CA TYR A 87 2.37 -8.49 -10.78
C TYR A 87 2.20 -8.62 -12.30
N LYS A 88 3.27 -9.04 -13.01
CA LYS A 88 3.21 -9.29 -14.46
C LYS A 88 2.14 -10.32 -14.82
N THR A 89 2.02 -11.38 -14.03
CA THR A 89 1.03 -12.44 -14.25
C THR A 89 -0.39 -11.91 -14.01
N PHE A 90 -0.59 -11.16 -12.93
CA PHE A 90 -1.86 -10.54 -12.57
C PHE A 90 -2.34 -9.54 -13.62
N MET A 91 -1.47 -8.66 -14.12
CA MET A 91 -1.80 -7.69 -15.17
C MET A 91 -2.24 -8.40 -16.45
N LYS A 92 -1.49 -9.42 -16.88
CA LYS A 92 -1.84 -10.24 -18.05
C LYS A 92 -3.20 -10.94 -17.88
N LYS A 93 -3.48 -11.53 -16.71
CA LYS A 93 -4.78 -12.16 -16.39
C LYS A 93 -5.93 -11.15 -16.41
N SER A 94 -5.65 -9.91 -16.02
CA SER A 94 -6.62 -8.82 -15.99
C SER A 94 -6.85 -8.16 -17.37
N GLY A 95 -6.25 -8.70 -18.43
CA GLY A 95 -6.34 -8.14 -19.79
C GLY A 95 -5.63 -6.79 -19.93
N ARG A 96 -4.74 -6.44 -19.00
CA ARG A 96 -3.98 -5.19 -19.00
C ARG A 96 -2.55 -5.44 -19.45
N GLU A 97 -2.04 -4.57 -20.31
CA GLU A 97 -0.61 -4.51 -20.56
C GLU A 97 0.10 -3.90 -19.34
N LEU A 98 1.33 -4.34 -19.09
CA LEU A 98 2.19 -3.70 -18.09
C LEU A 98 2.50 -2.29 -18.59
N ALA A 99 1.88 -1.29 -17.98
CA ALA A 99 2.10 0.12 -18.34
C ALA A 99 3.56 0.55 -18.07
N ASN A 100 4.17 0.01 -17.01
CA ASN A 100 5.55 0.31 -16.61
C ASN A 100 6.38 -0.97 -16.65
N ASP A 101 7.56 -0.90 -17.27
CA ASP A 101 8.56 -1.95 -17.13
C ASP A 101 9.22 -1.89 -15.73
N LYS A 102 9.99 -2.93 -15.39
CA LYS A 102 10.59 -3.06 -14.06
C LYS A 102 11.57 -1.92 -13.74
N GLU A 103 12.26 -1.39 -14.75
CA GLU A 103 13.29 -0.37 -14.53
C GLU A 103 12.66 0.99 -14.26
N LEU A 104 11.55 1.33 -14.94
CA LEU A 104 10.79 2.54 -14.64
C LEU A 104 10.30 2.56 -13.18
N ILE A 105 9.73 1.45 -12.68
CA ILE A 105 9.27 1.38 -11.29
C ILE A 105 10.43 1.52 -10.30
N LYS A 106 11.63 1.02 -10.62
CA LYS A 106 12.82 1.24 -9.78
C LYS A 106 13.28 2.69 -9.78
N MET A 107 13.29 3.34 -10.95
CA MET A 107 13.62 4.77 -11.05
C MET A 107 12.67 5.60 -10.19
N ASP A 108 11.37 5.27 -10.20
CA ASP A 108 10.38 5.93 -9.34
C ASP A 108 10.67 5.70 -7.84
N ILE A 109 11.03 4.47 -7.44
CA ILE A 109 11.43 4.15 -6.06
C ILE A 109 12.64 4.98 -5.62
N ASP A 110 13.67 5.07 -6.47
CA ASP A 110 14.90 5.79 -6.15
C ASP A 110 14.61 7.30 -6.01
N SER A 111 13.85 7.87 -6.94
CA SER A 111 13.40 9.27 -6.87
C SER A 111 12.59 9.56 -5.60
N LEU A 112 11.64 8.69 -5.25
CA LEU A 112 10.83 8.84 -4.03
C LEU A 112 11.70 8.75 -2.77
N LYS A 113 12.66 7.83 -2.73
CA LYS A 113 13.60 7.72 -1.61
C LYS A 113 14.46 8.97 -1.46
N GLU A 114 14.95 9.54 -2.56
CA GLU A 114 15.70 10.79 -2.53
C GLU A 114 14.85 11.95 -1.98
N GLU A 115 13.61 12.10 -2.46
CA GLU A 115 12.72 13.18 -2.03
C GLU A 115 12.30 13.05 -0.56
N ILE A 116 11.93 11.85 -0.11
CA ILE A 116 11.54 11.57 1.28
C ILE A 116 12.70 11.84 2.24
N ASN A 117 13.93 11.47 1.87
CA ASN A 117 15.09 11.59 2.75
C ASN A 117 15.80 12.95 2.66
N SER A 118 15.40 13.82 1.73
CA SER A 118 16.00 15.14 1.53
C SER A 118 15.99 15.99 2.82
N PRO A 119 17.08 16.70 3.19
CA PRO A 119 17.14 17.64 4.32
C PRO A 119 16.02 18.69 4.33
N HIS A 120 15.50 19.01 3.15
CA HIS A 120 14.41 19.97 2.96
C HIS A 120 13.14 19.30 2.41
N GLY A 121 13.06 17.97 2.50
CA GLY A 121 11.95 17.17 2.02
C GLY A 121 10.68 17.36 2.85
N LYS A 122 9.54 17.02 2.26
CA LYS A 122 8.21 17.17 2.88
C LYS A 122 7.95 16.24 4.07
N CYS A 123 8.83 15.27 4.28
CA CYS A 123 8.74 14.25 5.34
C CYS A 123 9.53 14.58 6.61
N LYS A 124 10.08 15.79 6.78
CA LYS A 124 10.88 16.19 7.94
C LYS A 124 10.19 17.20 8.85
#